data_AF-A0AAV1QD34-F1
#
_entry.id   AF-A0AAV1QD34-F1
#
_cell.length_a   1.000
_cell.length_b   1.000
_cell.length_c   1.000
_cell.angle_alpha   90.00
_cell.angle_beta   90.00
_cell.angle_gamma   90.00
#
_symmetry.space_group_name_H-M   'P 1'
#
loop_
_entity.id
_entity.type
_entity.pdbx_description
1 polymer ?
#
loop_
_entity_poly.entity_id
_entity_poly.type
_entity_poly.pdbx_seq_one_letter_code
_entity_poly.pdbx_strand_id
1 'polypeptide(L)'
;MENTMEKKESKKVHEGMVSIMDGLKNLKQSEKVEFLMWAIEQELKKHVLDRNIWEQDTTSRILKTESLEAKNQYLQDKLKAHKKENENLRQELEASKKQIDVQSKKEKCKHEQKDIKHRNQLDSMERRFEQEIKKIREQKKKDVEQISNIKAELSKTQDLHDEKNKMLEKQHQSSLEKMQVENENLQAEVEKLQADVEKLQNRYTEREEETQHVYSKFDIVYNECKEKLEQQRLELTADKTRRETKCTELYMKVHKQKEKIQVLEQRRDLSLPLKRAEETIKDQSDMIDKKNREIETLKRGKKEATEKYSKQMNDNALQKASLDESHRRYELLENDLEREQASHKKTKVELCETHQIISDLQEEIEDLQNSVAVSEPECRRLKAQVVRLFTLQLRLKEGIQTCITAMDKPKLLRNRLIKLKRRYIDCDESVTMTENTRDAYEFQAKCYKRRIVALEGNQKALSSLLIHNEKRLQCNSIRAHNMRQLQASISKCDPSSWPGDEAELLAASQAVEGYHTVTLLLNGAQEQSTSV
;
A
#
# COMPACT_ATOMS: atom_id res chain seq x y z
N MET A 1 -75.45 -3.63 90.83
CA MET A 1 -76.39 -3.00 91.79
C MET A 1 -77.37 -4.02 92.41
N GLU A 2 -77.09 -5.33 92.35
CA GLU A 2 -77.92 -6.41 92.96
C GLU A 2 -77.41 -6.89 94.33
N ASN A 3 -76.19 -6.50 94.73
CA ASN A 3 -75.51 -6.99 95.94
C ASN A 3 -76.06 -6.44 97.29
N THR A 4 -77.10 -5.61 97.27
CA THR A 4 -77.70 -5.01 98.49
C THR A 4 -79.03 -5.63 98.90
N MET A 5 -79.65 -6.49 98.07
CA MET A 5 -80.87 -7.21 98.45
C MET A 5 -80.58 -8.54 99.17
N GLU A 6 -79.56 -9.30 98.77
CA GLU A 6 -79.21 -10.57 99.44
C GLU A 6 -78.72 -10.41 100.89
N LYS A 7 -78.04 -9.30 101.21
CA LYS A 7 -77.63 -9.00 102.60
C LYS A 7 -78.81 -8.73 103.54
N LYS A 8 -79.97 -8.30 103.03
CA LYS A 8 -81.16 -8.05 103.85
C LYS A 8 -81.94 -9.33 104.17
N GLU A 9 -81.95 -10.31 103.27
CA GLU A 9 -82.60 -11.61 103.53
C GLU A 9 -81.76 -12.52 104.42
N SER A 10 -80.43 -12.55 104.23
CA SER A 10 -79.55 -13.36 105.10
C SER A 10 -79.54 -12.89 106.55
N LYS A 11 -79.75 -11.59 106.81
CA LYS A 11 -79.87 -11.04 108.17
C LYS A 11 -81.20 -11.41 108.83
N LYS A 12 -82.29 -11.44 108.05
CA LYS A 12 -83.62 -11.86 108.50
C LYS A 12 -83.70 -13.35 108.83
N VAL A 13 -83.03 -14.20 108.05
CA VAL A 13 -82.93 -15.65 108.32
C VAL A 13 -82.08 -15.91 109.56
N HIS A 14 -80.97 -15.19 109.74
CA HIS A 14 -80.13 -15.33 110.93
C HIS A 14 -80.84 -14.85 112.21
N GLU A 15 -81.55 -13.72 112.17
CA GLU A 15 -82.36 -13.22 113.29
C GLU A 15 -83.56 -14.15 113.61
N GLY A 16 -84.18 -14.74 112.59
CA GLY A 16 -85.23 -15.76 112.78
C GLY A 16 -84.72 -17.06 113.42
N MET A 17 -83.53 -17.52 113.04
CA MET A 17 -82.92 -18.73 113.60
C MET A 17 -82.40 -18.54 115.03
N VAL A 18 -81.85 -17.36 115.36
CA VAL A 18 -81.45 -17.03 116.73
C VAL A 18 -82.67 -17.00 117.66
N SER A 19 -83.80 -16.47 117.20
CA SER A 19 -85.08 -16.47 117.94
C SER A 19 -85.63 -17.89 118.19
N ILE A 20 -85.51 -18.81 117.22
CA ILE A 20 -85.88 -20.22 117.39
C ILE A 20 -84.95 -20.94 118.37
N MET A 21 -83.63 -20.67 118.32
CA MET A 21 -82.67 -21.26 119.26
C MET A 21 -82.87 -20.77 120.70
N ASP A 22 -83.23 -19.51 120.90
CA ASP A 22 -83.54 -18.97 122.23
C ASP A 22 -84.89 -19.47 122.77
N GLY A 23 -85.87 -19.76 121.89
CA GLY A 23 -87.11 -20.43 122.26
C GLY A 23 -86.93 -21.89 122.71
N LEU A 24 -85.97 -22.62 122.12
CA LEU A 24 -85.70 -24.03 122.42
C LEU A 24 -84.86 -24.25 123.69
N LYS A 25 -84.06 -23.27 124.13
CA LYS A 25 -83.28 -23.34 125.37
C LYS A 25 -84.13 -23.47 126.65
N ASN A 26 -85.42 -23.10 126.59
CA ASN A 26 -86.34 -23.14 127.74
C ASN A 26 -87.10 -24.47 127.91
N LEU A 27 -86.85 -25.49 127.07
CA LEU A 27 -87.47 -26.82 127.14
C LEU A 27 -86.43 -27.90 127.53
N LYS A 28 -85.69 -27.68 128.62
CA LYS A 28 -84.72 -28.64 129.18
C LYS A 28 -85.38 -29.64 130.14
N GLN A 29 -86.21 -30.57 129.64
CA GLN A 29 -86.65 -31.74 130.45
C GLN A 29 -86.85 -33.04 129.64
N SER A 30 -86.13 -33.28 128.54
CA SER A 30 -86.15 -34.57 127.83
C SER A 30 -84.89 -34.83 126.97
N GLU A 31 -84.22 -35.97 127.15
CA GLU A 31 -83.02 -36.40 126.38
C GLU A 31 -83.22 -36.37 124.85
N LYS A 32 -84.47 -36.52 124.38
CA LYS A 32 -84.80 -36.43 122.94
C LYS A 32 -84.60 -35.01 122.38
N VAL A 33 -84.73 -33.97 123.20
CA VAL A 33 -84.55 -32.56 122.77
C VAL A 33 -83.06 -32.24 122.61
N GLU A 34 -82.19 -32.77 123.47
CA GLU A 34 -80.74 -32.59 123.34
C GLU A 34 -80.16 -33.26 122.09
N PHE A 35 -80.63 -34.48 121.76
CA PHE A 35 -80.22 -35.15 120.53
C PHE A 35 -80.66 -34.37 119.27
N LEU A 36 -81.88 -33.85 119.26
CA LEU A 36 -82.36 -33.03 118.15
C LEU A 36 -81.60 -31.70 118.03
N MET A 37 -81.27 -31.06 119.15
CA MET A 37 -80.40 -29.87 119.14
C MET A 37 -79.02 -30.17 118.57
N TRP A 38 -78.39 -31.27 118.99
CA TRP A 38 -77.10 -31.70 118.44
C TRP A 38 -77.18 -32.00 116.95
N ALA A 39 -78.21 -32.73 116.49
CA ALA A 39 -78.39 -33.04 115.07
C ALA A 39 -78.61 -31.78 114.22
N ILE A 40 -79.39 -30.81 114.72
CA ILE A 40 -79.60 -29.51 114.09
C ILE A 40 -78.27 -28.74 114.01
N GLU A 41 -77.46 -28.73 115.08
CA GLU A 41 -76.15 -28.07 115.07
C GLU A 41 -75.18 -28.68 114.05
N GLN A 42 -75.15 -30.02 113.91
CA GLN A 42 -74.28 -30.68 112.93
C GLN A 42 -74.70 -30.37 111.50
N GLU A 43 -76.01 -30.40 111.20
CA GLU A 43 -76.50 -30.09 109.85
C GLU A 43 -76.30 -28.59 109.52
N LEU A 44 -76.43 -27.70 110.51
CA LEU A 44 -76.06 -26.28 110.37
C LEU A 44 -74.58 -26.09 110.05
N LYS A 45 -73.68 -26.77 110.77
CA LYS A 45 -72.24 -26.72 110.49
C LYS A 45 -71.92 -27.19 109.07
N LYS A 46 -72.57 -28.28 108.63
CA LYS A 46 -72.44 -28.80 107.27
C LYS A 46 -72.95 -27.82 106.22
N HIS A 47 -74.14 -27.22 106.41
CA HIS A 47 -74.67 -26.21 105.50
C HIS A 47 -73.78 -24.96 105.40
N VAL A 48 -73.20 -24.51 106.51
CA VAL A 48 -72.24 -23.39 106.50
C VAL A 48 -70.97 -23.76 105.74
N LEU A 49 -70.46 -24.98 105.91
CA LEU A 49 -69.28 -25.47 105.20
C LEU A 49 -69.55 -25.55 103.68
N ASP A 50 -70.67 -26.16 103.28
CA ASP A 50 -71.07 -26.30 101.87
C ASP A 50 -71.28 -24.93 101.22
N ARG A 51 -71.88 -23.97 101.96
CA ARG A 51 -72.03 -22.59 101.50
C ARG A 51 -70.68 -21.91 101.29
N ASN A 52 -69.74 -22.04 102.23
CA ASN A 52 -68.41 -21.45 102.09
C ASN A 52 -67.64 -22.04 100.89
N ILE A 53 -67.73 -23.35 100.66
CA ILE A 53 -67.13 -24.02 99.50
C ILE A 53 -67.76 -23.49 98.20
N TRP A 54 -69.09 -23.37 98.17
CA TRP A 54 -69.81 -22.84 97.02
C TRP A 54 -69.46 -21.37 96.73
N GLU A 55 -69.37 -20.51 97.75
CA GLU A 55 -68.97 -19.11 97.61
C GLU A 55 -67.52 -19.00 97.10
N GLN A 56 -66.61 -19.85 97.59
CA GLN A 56 -65.22 -19.89 97.15
C GLN A 56 -65.07 -20.37 95.70
N ASP A 57 -65.81 -21.41 95.29
CA ASP A 57 -65.83 -21.91 93.90
C ASP A 57 -66.44 -20.86 92.97
N THR A 58 -67.53 -20.22 93.37
CA THR A 58 -68.16 -19.13 92.61
C THR A 58 -67.22 -17.96 92.41
N THR A 59 -66.53 -17.52 93.47
CA THR A 59 -65.53 -16.44 93.39
C THR A 59 -64.36 -16.82 92.48
N SER A 60 -63.89 -18.06 92.55
CA SER A 60 -62.81 -18.57 91.70
C SER A 60 -63.22 -18.62 90.22
N ARG A 61 -64.47 -19.00 89.92
CA ARG A 61 -65.02 -19.00 88.55
C ARG A 61 -65.18 -17.58 88.01
N ILE A 62 -65.62 -16.62 88.83
CA ILE A 62 -65.73 -15.21 88.44
C ILE A 62 -64.34 -14.66 88.07
N LEU A 63 -63.34 -14.82 88.95
CA LEU A 63 -61.97 -14.36 88.69
C LEU A 63 -61.37 -15.01 87.42
N LYS A 64 -61.66 -16.29 87.18
CA LYS A 64 -61.22 -16.98 85.97
C LYS A 64 -61.90 -16.42 84.71
N THR A 65 -63.18 -16.10 84.79
CA THR A 65 -63.94 -15.49 83.69
C THR A 65 -63.39 -14.10 83.37
N GLU A 66 -63.19 -13.26 84.38
CA GLU A 66 -62.59 -11.92 84.23
C GLU A 66 -61.19 -11.98 83.60
N SER A 67 -60.35 -12.93 84.03
CA SER A 67 -59.02 -13.15 83.46
C SER A 67 -59.08 -13.55 81.97
N LEU A 68 -60.02 -14.42 81.60
CA LEU A 68 -60.22 -14.84 80.21
C LEU A 68 -60.78 -13.71 79.34
N GLU A 69 -61.70 -12.90 79.87
CA GLU A 69 -62.22 -11.72 79.19
C GLU A 69 -61.12 -10.69 78.92
N ALA A 70 -60.29 -10.38 79.92
CA ALA A 70 -59.14 -9.50 79.76
C ALA A 70 -58.16 -10.01 78.69
N LYS A 71 -57.88 -11.32 78.68
CA LYS A 71 -57.02 -11.95 77.67
C LYS A 71 -57.63 -11.91 76.28
N ASN A 72 -58.94 -12.09 76.16
CA ASN A 72 -59.66 -11.99 74.89
C ASN A 72 -59.62 -10.56 74.34
N GLN A 73 -59.84 -9.56 75.21
CA GLN A 73 -59.73 -8.15 74.83
C GLN A 73 -58.33 -7.80 74.32
N TYR A 74 -57.28 -8.23 75.02
CA TYR A 74 -55.89 -8.03 74.59
C TYR A 74 -55.59 -8.66 73.22
N LEU A 75 -56.10 -9.87 72.96
CA LEU A 75 -55.93 -10.54 71.67
C LEU A 75 -56.70 -9.84 70.55
N GLN A 76 -57.89 -9.30 70.83
CA GLN A 76 -58.64 -8.50 69.86
C GLN A 76 -57.90 -7.21 69.49
N ASP A 77 -57.29 -6.53 70.45
CA ASP A 77 -56.54 -5.30 70.20
C ASP A 77 -55.26 -5.58 69.40
N LYS A 78 -54.55 -6.67 69.71
CA LYS A 78 -53.43 -7.15 68.88
C LYS A 78 -53.85 -7.51 67.45
N LEU A 79 -54.99 -8.16 67.28
CA LEU A 79 -55.52 -8.50 65.96
C LEU A 79 -55.82 -7.24 65.15
N LYS A 80 -56.42 -6.21 65.77
CA LYS A 80 -56.67 -4.91 65.13
C LYS A 80 -55.35 -4.23 64.73
N ALA A 81 -54.35 -4.24 65.61
CA ALA A 81 -53.03 -3.66 65.31
C ALA A 81 -52.35 -4.35 64.10
N HIS A 82 -52.30 -5.69 64.08
CA HIS A 82 -51.71 -6.42 62.95
C HIS A 82 -52.51 -6.30 61.65
N LYS A 83 -53.83 -6.13 61.71
CA LYS A 83 -54.64 -5.82 60.51
C LYS A 83 -54.25 -4.46 59.93
N LYS A 84 -54.06 -3.45 60.78
CA LYS A 84 -53.62 -2.12 60.36
C LYS A 84 -52.21 -2.15 59.77
N GLU A 85 -51.29 -2.87 60.40
CA GLU A 85 -49.91 -3.05 59.92
C GLU A 85 -49.86 -3.75 58.55
N ASN A 86 -50.64 -4.84 58.36
CA ASN A 86 -50.73 -5.52 57.07
C ASN A 86 -51.29 -4.63 55.96
N GLU A 87 -52.26 -3.77 56.27
CA GLU A 87 -52.81 -2.85 55.28
C GLU A 87 -51.80 -1.78 54.88
N ASN A 88 -51.01 -1.26 55.83
CA ASN A 88 -49.91 -0.34 55.53
C ASN A 88 -48.86 -1.01 54.63
N LEU A 89 -48.44 -2.24 54.94
CA LEU A 89 -47.48 -2.98 54.11
C LEU A 89 -48.01 -3.27 52.70
N ARG A 90 -49.31 -3.50 52.55
CA ARG A 90 -49.95 -3.64 51.22
C ARG A 90 -49.86 -2.34 50.43
N GLN A 91 -50.12 -1.21 51.07
CA GLN A 91 -50.03 0.10 50.42
C GLN A 91 -48.58 0.43 50.01
N GLU A 92 -47.60 0.14 50.86
CA GLU A 92 -46.17 0.31 50.54
C GLU A 92 -45.73 -0.59 49.38
N LEU A 93 -46.15 -1.85 49.37
CA LEU A 93 -45.87 -2.78 48.28
C LEU A 93 -46.44 -2.28 46.94
N GLU A 94 -47.67 -1.77 46.96
CA GLU A 94 -48.32 -1.25 45.75
C GLU A 94 -47.64 0.04 45.24
N ALA A 95 -47.20 0.92 46.15
CA ALA A 95 -46.40 2.08 45.81
C ALA A 95 -45.05 1.68 45.17
N SER A 96 -44.37 0.69 45.75
CA SER A 96 -43.10 0.16 45.22
C SER A 96 -43.26 -0.46 43.83
N LYS A 97 -44.33 -1.23 43.60
CA LYS A 97 -44.63 -1.77 42.26
C LYS A 97 -44.82 -0.69 41.21
N LYS A 98 -45.56 0.38 41.53
CA LYS A 98 -45.74 1.53 40.63
C LYS A 98 -44.41 2.23 40.32
N GLN A 99 -43.53 2.37 41.32
CA GLN A 99 -42.21 2.95 41.13
C GLN A 99 -41.33 2.11 40.19
N ILE A 100 -41.35 0.78 40.35
CA ILE A 100 -40.60 -0.14 39.48
C ILE A 100 -41.11 -0.06 38.03
N ASP A 101 -42.43 0.00 37.81
CA ASP A 101 -43.01 0.11 36.46
C ASP A 101 -42.60 1.43 35.76
N VAL A 102 -42.64 2.54 36.50
CA VAL A 102 -42.17 3.85 35.99
C VAL A 102 -40.68 3.82 35.65
N GLN A 103 -39.86 3.20 36.50
CA GLN A 103 -38.42 3.08 36.26
C GLN A 103 -38.12 2.19 35.05
N SER A 104 -38.83 1.06 34.90
CA SER A 104 -38.72 0.17 33.74
C SER A 104 -39.07 0.89 32.43
N LYS A 105 -40.14 1.68 32.41
CA LYS A 105 -40.52 2.50 31.24
C LYS A 105 -39.46 3.55 30.90
N LYS A 106 -38.85 4.19 31.90
CA LYS A 106 -37.79 5.18 31.71
C LYS A 106 -36.52 4.56 31.12
N GLU A 107 -36.15 3.35 31.55
CA GLU A 107 -34.98 2.63 31.02
C GLU A 107 -35.19 2.18 29.58
N LYS A 108 -36.38 1.66 29.24
CA LYS A 108 -36.74 1.33 27.85
C LYS A 108 -36.63 2.53 26.92
N CYS A 109 -37.19 3.67 27.32
CA CYS A 109 -37.11 4.91 26.54
C CYS A 109 -35.66 5.39 26.33
N LYS A 110 -34.80 5.27 27.36
CA LYS A 110 -33.36 5.58 27.21
C LYS A 110 -32.64 4.64 26.24
N HIS A 111 -33.02 3.36 26.22
CA HIS A 111 -32.43 2.38 25.31
C HIS A 111 -32.85 2.65 23.87
N GLU A 112 -34.15 2.83 23.62
CA GLU A 112 -34.70 3.21 22.30
C GLU A 112 -34.07 4.51 21.79
N GLN A 113 -33.85 5.51 22.66
CA GLN A 113 -33.19 6.76 22.29
C GLN A 113 -31.72 6.55 21.88
N LYS A 114 -31.01 5.61 22.51
CA LYS A 114 -29.64 5.25 22.09
C LYS A 114 -29.63 4.52 20.76
N ASP A 115 -30.55 3.59 20.55
CA ASP A 115 -30.67 2.84 19.30
C ASP A 115 -31.00 3.76 18.11
N ILE A 116 -31.89 4.74 18.30
CA ILE A 116 -32.20 5.75 17.29
C ILE A 116 -30.94 6.58 16.96
N LYS A 117 -30.14 6.97 17.97
CA LYS A 117 -28.89 7.71 17.73
C LYS A 117 -27.88 6.88 16.95
N HIS A 118 -27.70 5.60 17.29
CA HIS A 118 -26.80 4.70 16.58
C HIS A 118 -27.27 4.47 15.13
N ARG A 119 -28.57 4.28 14.92
CA ARG A 119 -29.15 4.12 13.58
C ARG A 119 -28.93 5.37 12.72
N ASN A 120 -29.17 6.57 13.27
CA ASN A 120 -28.89 7.82 12.55
C ASN A 120 -27.40 8.02 12.21
N GLN A 121 -26.48 7.54 13.06
CA GLN A 121 -25.05 7.57 12.76
C GLN A 121 -24.68 6.61 11.62
N LEU A 122 -25.25 5.40 11.60
CA LEU A 122 -25.07 4.44 10.52
C LEU A 122 -25.61 4.99 9.19
N ASP A 123 -26.84 5.53 9.17
CA ASP A 123 -27.43 6.13 7.98
C ASP A 123 -26.58 7.30 7.44
N SER A 124 -25.95 8.08 8.33
CA SER A 124 -25.05 9.16 7.92
C SER A 124 -23.75 8.64 7.32
N MET A 125 -23.20 7.53 7.80
CA MET A 125 -22.00 6.92 7.23
C MET A 125 -22.32 6.27 5.88
N GLU A 126 -23.45 5.58 5.78
CA GLU A 126 -23.90 4.94 4.55
C GLU A 126 -24.08 5.97 3.42
N ARG A 127 -24.72 7.11 3.70
CA ARG A 127 -24.81 8.22 2.74
C ARG A 127 -23.45 8.78 2.29
N ARG A 128 -22.45 8.83 3.19
CA ARG A 128 -21.09 9.26 2.83
C ARG A 128 -20.42 8.24 1.91
N PHE A 129 -20.53 6.96 2.22
CA PHE A 129 -19.99 5.90 1.37
C PHE A 129 -20.67 5.85 0.00
N GLU A 130 -22.00 6.05 -0.08
CA GLU A 130 -22.69 6.16 -1.37
C GLU A 130 -22.19 7.34 -2.21
N GLN A 131 -21.92 8.48 -1.58
CA GLN A 131 -21.35 9.64 -2.27
C GLN A 131 -19.91 9.38 -2.77
N GLU A 132 -19.07 8.72 -1.97
CA GLU A 132 -17.72 8.32 -2.40
C GLU A 132 -17.75 7.30 -3.54
N ILE A 133 -18.61 6.28 -3.45
CA ILE A 133 -18.82 5.29 -4.52
C ILE A 133 -19.26 6.00 -5.80
N LYS A 134 -20.15 7.00 -5.71
CA LYS A 134 -20.58 7.78 -6.87
C LYS A 134 -19.42 8.56 -7.50
N LYS A 135 -18.60 9.23 -6.69
CA LYS A 135 -17.39 9.92 -7.17
C LYS A 135 -16.40 8.97 -7.85
N ILE A 136 -16.16 7.79 -7.27
CA ILE A 136 -15.28 6.76 -7.86
C ILE A 136 -15.84 6.29 -9.21
N ARG A 137 -17.15 6.06 -9.32
CA ARG A 137 -17.79 5.66 -10.58
C ARG A 137 -17.69 6.75 -11.65
N GLU A 138 -17.89 8.01 -11.28
CA GLU A 138 -17.73 9.15 -12.20
C GLU A 138 -16.28 9.30 -12.65
N GLN A 139 -15.31 9.16 -11.75
CA GLN A 139 -13.88 9.18 -12.10
C GLN A 139 -13.52 8.03 -13.05
N LYS A 140 -13.93 6.80 -12.73
CA LYS A 140 -13.71 5.63 -13.60
C LYS A 140 -14.28 5.85 -15.00
N LYS A 141 -15.44 6.51 -15.12
CA LYS A 141 -16.02 6.83 -16.43
C LYS A 141 -15.14 7.80 -17.22
N LYS A 142 -14.61 8.85 -16.57
CA LYS A 142 -13.65 9.79 -17.18
C LYS A 142 -12.36 9.08 -17.61
N ASP A 143 -11.82 8.21 -16.76
CA ASP A 143 -10.59 7.48 -17.06
C ASP A 143 -10.78 6.53 -18.25
N VAL A 144 -11.93 5.85 -18.35
CA VAL A 144 -12.27 5.00 -19.51
C VAL A 144 -12.35 5.82 -20.81
N GLU A 145 -12.93 7.03 -20.74
CA GLU A 145 -13.04 7.93 -21.89
C GLU A 145 -11.66 8.47 -22.31
N GLN A 146 -10.80 8.82 -21.34
CA GLN A 146 -9.41 9.18 -21.61
C GLN A 146 -8.61 8.04 -22.23
N ILE A 147 -8.71 6.82 -21.70
CA ILE A 147 -8.05 5.63 -22.27
C ILE A 147 -8.55 5.37 -23.70
N SER A 148 -9.85 5.54 -23.97
CA SER A 148 -10.42 5.40 -25.31
C SER A 148 -9.83 6.43 -26.28
N ASN A 149 -9.67 7.69 -25.85
CA ASN A 149 -9.08 8.74 -26.67
C ASN A 149 -7.59 8.48 -26.93
N ILE A 150 -6.81 8.13 -25.90
CA ILE A 150 -5.39 7.79 -26.04
C ILE A 150 -5.22 6.60 -26.99
N LYS A 151 -6.08 5.57 -26.89
CA LYS A 151 -6.04 4.42 -27.78
C LYS A 151 -6.33 4.80 -29.23
N ALA A 152 -7.26 5.73 -29.47
CA ALA A 152 -7.55 6.24 -30.80
C ALA A 152 -6.39 7.08 -31.36
N GLU A 153 -5.74 7.89 -30.53
CA GLU A 153 -4.54 8.66 -30.92
C GLU A 153 -3.34 7.75 -31.22
N LEU A 154 -3.13 6.71 -30.42
CA LEU A 154 -2.13 5.66 -30.66
C LEU A 154 -2.37 4.93 -31.99
N SER A 155 -3.63 4.60 -32.30
CA SER A 155 -3.97 4.00 -33.60
C SER A 155 -3.62 4.93 -34.76
N LYS A 156 -3.96 6.23 -34.65
CA LYS A 156 -3.63 7.22 -35.69
C LYS A 156 -2.12 7.41 -35.87
N THR A 157 -1.37 7.44 -34.76
CA THR A 157 0.09 7.57 -34.83
C THR A 157 0.75 6.31 -35.39
N GLN A 158 0.21 5.13 -35.09
CA GLN A 158 0.64 3.88 -35.70
C GLN A 158 0.39 3.88 -37.21
N ASP A 159 -0.80 4.28 -37.66
CA ASP A 159 -1.15 4.36 -39.08
C ASP A 159 -0.19 5.32 -39.84
N LEU A 160 0.09 6.50 -39.25
CA LEU A 160 1.06 7.46 -39.80
C LEU A 160 2.48 6.90 -39.87
N HIS A 161 2.89 6.15 -38.85
CA HIS A 161 4.20 5.51 -38.81
C HIS A 161 4.33 4.43 -39.89
N ASP A 162 3.32 3.59 -40.05
CA ASP A 162 3.29 2.54 -41.06
C ASP A 162 3.27 3.15 -42.48
N GLU A 163 2.55 4.25 -42.69
CA GLU A 163 2.53 4.98 -43.96
C GLU A 163 3.90 5.62 -44.27
N LYS A 164 4.57 6.19 -43.27
CA LYS A 164 5.93 6.73 -43.40
C LYS A 164 6.95 5.64 -43.75
N ASN A 165 6.87 4.47 -43.09
CA ASN A 165 7.72 3.33 -43.40
C ASN A 165 7.52 2.86 -44.83
N LYS A 166 6.27 2.77 -45.29
CA LYS A 166 5.94 2.39 -46.67
C LYS A 166 6.48 3.39 -47.69
N MET A 167 6.50 4.69 -47.37
CA MET A 167 7.16 5.70 -48.21
C MET A 167 8.69 5.53 -48.24
N LEU A 168 9.33 5.30 -47.08
CA LEU A 168 10.77 5.08 -47.00
C LEU A 168 11.19 3.82 -47.76
N GLU A 169 10.45 2.72 -47.65
CA GLU A 169 10.69 1.49 -48.43
C GLU A 169 10.62 1.76 -49.93
N LYS A 170 9.59 2.48 -50.41
CA LYS A 170 9.51 2.88 -51.83
C LYS A 170 10.68 3.74 -52.26
N GLN A 171 11.12 4.66 -51.41
CA GLN A 171 12.27 5.52 -51.70
C GLN A 171 13.57 4.72 -51.76
N HIS A 172 13.78 3.77 -50.83
CA HIS A 172 14.90 2.85 -50.87
C HIS A 172 14.87 1.97 -52.11
N GLN A 173 13.71 1.40 -52.47
CA GLN A 173 13.52 0.59 -53.67
C GLN A 173 13.92 1.37 -54.93
N SER A 174 13.41 2.60 -55.08
CA SER A 174 13.76 3.46 -56.22
C SER A 174 15.24 3.85 -56.25
N SER A 175 15.87 4.06 -55.09
CA SER A 175 17.31 4.31 -55.02
C SER A 175 18.14 3.09 -55.40
N LEU A 176 17.68 1.90 -55.02
CA LEU A 176 18.31 0.62 -55.37
C LEU A 176 18.24 0.39 -56.88
N GLU A 177 17.08 0.58 -57.49
CA GLU A 177 16.90 0.49 -58.94
C GLU A 177 17.80 1.48 -59.70
N LYS A 178 17.90 2.73 -59.23
CA LYS A 178 18.80 3.74 -59.84
C LYS A 178 20.27 3.31 -59.75
N MET A 179 20.71 2.85 -58.59
CA MET A 179 22.07 2.34 -58.39
C MET A 179 22.34 1.13 -59.28
N GLN A 180 21.35 0.26 -59.48
CA GLN A 180 21.48 -0.92 -60.32
C GLN A 180 21.68 -0.55 -61.79
N VAL A 181 20.86 0.38 -62.31
CA VAL A 181 21.00 0.92 -63.67
C VAL A 181 22.34 1.65 -63.85
N GLU A 182 22.78 2.43 -62.87
CA GLU A 182 24.06 3.13 -62.92
C GLU A 182 25.24 2.14 -62.93
N ASN A 183 25.14 1.06 -62.16
CA ASN A 183 26.15 0.01 -62.13
C ASN A 183 26.18 -0.77 -63.46
N GLU A 184 25.03 -1.09 -64.05
CA GLU A 184 24.94 -1.71 -65.39
C GLU A 184 25.55 -0.80 -66.48
N ASN A 185 25.32 0.52 -66.41
CA ASN A 185 25.93 1.48 -67.32
C ASN A 185 27.45 1.56 -67.17
N LEU A 186 27.95 1.60 -65.93
CA LEU A 186 29.39 1.58 -65.65
C LEU A 186 30.04 0.28 -66.10
N GLN A 187 29.36 -0.85 -65.91
CA GLN A 187 29.80 -2.16 -66.39
C GLN A 187 29.96 -2.16 -67.92
N ALA A 188 28.97 -1.64 -68.65
CA ALA A 188 29.02 -1.51 -70.11
C ALA A 188 30.14 -0.57 -70.58
N GLU A 189 30.40 0.51 -69.84
CA GLU A 189 31.51 1.42 -70.13
C GLU A 189 32.88 0.76 -69.89
N VAL A 190 33.02 -0.03 -68.83
CA VAL A 190 34.23 -0.82 -68.56
C VAL A 190 34.48 -1.85 -69.67
N GLU A 191 33.47 -2.59 -70.11
CA GLU A 191 33.60 -3.55 -71.21
C GLU A 191 34.04 -2.86 -72.51
N LYS A 192 33.47 -1.69 -72.81
CA LYS A 192 33.86 -0.89 -73.98
C LYS A 192 35.30 -0.41 -73.88
N LEU A 193 35.72 0.08 -72.72
CA LEU A 193 37.10 0.50 -72.48
C LEU A 193 38.07 -0.68 -72.57
N GLN A 194 37.71 -1.87 -72.07
CA GLN A 194 38.51 -3.08 -72.22
C GLN A 194 38.70 -3.45 -73.70
N ALA A 195 37.63 -3.40 -74.50
CA ALA A 195 37.72 -3.66 -75.95
C ALA A 195 38.60 -2.64 -76.68
N ASP A 196 38.58 -1.37 -76.26
CA ASP A 196 39.43 -0.33 -76.85
C ASP A 196 40.90 -0.45 -76.40
N VAL A 197 41.15 -0.86 -75.16
CA VAL A 197 42.50 -1.21 -74.68
C VAL A 197 43.06 -2.38 -75.49
N GLU A 198 42.29 -3.44 -75.71
CA GLU A 198 42.71 -4.61 -76.49
C GLU A 198 43.03 -4.24 -77.95
N LYS A 199 42.21 -3.39 -78.58
CA LYS A 199 42.51 -2.84 -79.92
C LYS A 199 43.79 -2.02 -79.95
N LEU A 200 44.03 -1.19 -78.93
CA LEU A 200 45.26 -0.40 -78.83
C LEU A 200 46.49 -1.28 -78.62
N GLN A 201 46.36 -2.35 -77.85
CA GLN A 201 47.41 -3.34 -77.61
C GLN A 201 47.77 -4.09 -78.90
N ASN A 202 46.77 -4.48 -79.70
CA ASN A 202 46.97 -5.08 -81.01
C ASN A 202 47.66 -4.09 -81.99
N ARG A 203 47.23 -2.82 -82.02
CA ARG A 203 47.91 -1.80 -82.83
C ARG A 203 49.34 -1.53 -82.37
N TYR A 204 49.60 -1.59 -81.06
CA TYR A 204 50.93 -1.40 -80.51
C TYR A 204 51.87 -2.52 -80.95
N THR A 205 51.42 -3.77 -80.83
CA THR A 205 52.18 -4.96 -81.26
C THR A 205 52.43 -4.98 -82.77
N GLU A 206 51.42 -4.68 -83.61
CA GLU A 206 51.59 -4.52 -85.05
C GLU A 206 52.68 -3.48 -85.38
N ARG A 207 52.66 -2.33 -84.69
CA ARG A 207 53.63 -1.25 -84.91
C ARG A 207 55.02 -1.61 -84.41
N GLU A 208 55.13 -2.37 -83.33
CA GLU A 208 56.39 -2.90 -82.80
C GLU A 208 57.02 -3.87 -83.80
N GLU A 209 56.23 -4.79 -84.37
CA GLU A 209 56.65 -5.71 -85.44
C GLU A 209 57.09 -4.98 -86.71
N GLU A 210 56.33 -3.96 -87.15
CA GLU A 210 56.71 -3.10 -88.28
C GLU A 210 58.04 -2.38 -88.02
N THR A 211 58.22 -1.85 -86.82
CA THR A 211 59.44 -1.14 -86.42
C THR A 211 60.63 -2.10 -86.42
N GLN A 212 60.45 -3.31 -85.90
CA GLN A 212 61.47 -4.36 -85.88
C GLN A 212 61.84 -4.83 -87.30
N HIS A 213 60.85 -4.92 -88.20
CA HIS A 213 61.10 -5.19 -89.62
C HIS A 213 61.92 -4.06 -90.28
N VAL A 214 61.59 -2.80 -90.00
CA VAL A 214 62.35 -1.64 -90.51
C VAL A 214 63.79 -1.66 -90.00
N TYR A 215 64.02 -1.95 -88.72
CA TYR A 215 65.37 -2.09 -88.16
C TYR A 215 66.16 -3.22 -88.84
N SER A 216 65.55 -4.39 -89.06
CA SER A 216 66.19 -5.50 -89.78
C SER A 216 66.58 -5.12 -91.22
N LYS A 217 65.71 -4.38 -91.94
CA LYS A 217 66.04 -3.84 -93.27
C LYS A 217 67.19 -2.82 -93.22
N PHE A 218 67.19 -1.94 -92.23
CA PHE A 218 68.26 -0.97 -92.04
C PHE A 218 69.61 -1.65 -91.74
N ASP A 219 69.63 -2.71 -90.93
CA ASP A 219 70.85 -3.47 -90.64
C ASP A 219 71.44 -4.15 -91.88
N ILE A 220 70.59 -4.70 -92.75
CA ILE A 220 71.02 -5.28 -94.03
C ILE A 220 71.70 -4.19 -94.90
N VAL A 221 71.02 -3.05 -95.09
CA VAL A 221 71.55 -1.94 -95.90
C VAL A 221 72.82 -1.33 -95.29
N TYR A 222 72.88 -1.23 -93.96
CA TYR A 222 74.05 -0.72 -93.24
C TYR A 222 75.26 -1.65 -93.42
N ASN A 223 75.06 -2.96 -93.29
CA ASN A 223 76.12 -3.95 -93.48
C ASN A 223 76.61 -4.00 -94.94
N GLU A 224 75.70 -3.94 -95.92
CA GLU A 224 76.07 -3.83 -97.34
C GLU A 224 76.89 -2.56 -97.64
N CYS A 225 76.51 -1.41 -97.06
CA CYS A 225 77.26 -0.18 -97.19
C CYS A 225 78.64 -0.28 -96.52
N LYS A 226 78.72 -0.92 -95.34
CA LYS A 226 79.97 -1.13 -94.61
C LYS A 226 80.95 -2.00 -95.40
N GLU A 227 80.49 -3.12 -95.98
CA GLU A 227 81.30 -4.00 -96.81
C GLU A 227 81.82 -3.29 -98.07
N LYS A 228 80.97 -2.50 -98.75
CA LYS A 228 81.39 -1.68 -99.90
C LYS A 228 82.47 -0.65 -99.53
N LEU A 229 82.37 -0.06 -98.34
CA LEU A 229 83.33 0.93 -97.84
C LEU A 229 84.67 0.27 -97.46
N GLU A 230 84.64 -0.97 -96.98
CA GLU A 230 85.81 -1.77 -96.64
C GLU A 230 86.53 -2.29 -97.90
N GLN A 231 85.78 -2.68 -98.95
CA GLN A 231 86.33 -2.97 -100.28
C GLN A 231 87.01 -1.74 -100.90
N GLN A 232 86.39 -0.55 -100.82
CA GLN A 232 87.00 0.69 -101.30
C GLN A 232 88.27 1.06 -100.52
N ARG A 233 88.35 0.75 -99.22
CA ARG A 233 89.58 0.98 -98.42
C ARG A 233 90.73 0.07 -98.83
N LEU A 234 90.46 -1.18 -99.20
CA LEU A 234 91.43 -2.13 -99.74
C LEU A 234 91.96 -1.71 -101.12
N GLU A 235 91.09 -1.21 -102.00
CA GLU A 235 91.51 -0.62 -103.28
C GLU A 235 92.37 0.64 -103.08
N LEU A 236 92.02 1.51 -102.11
CA LEU A 236 92.80 2.72 -101.81
C LEU A 236 94.18 2.42 -101.21
N THR A 237 94.36 1.28 -100.52
CA THR A 237 95.66 0.87 -99.97
C THR A 237 96.58 0.26 -101.03
N ALA A 238 96.02 -0.38 -102.06
CA ALA A 238 96.78 -0.87 -103.22
C ALA A 238 97.20 0.26 -104.19
N ASP A 239 96.44 1.36 -104.25
CA ASP A 239 96.73 2.52 -105.10
C ASP A 239 97.75 3.51 -104.48
N LYS A 240 97.93 3.44 -103.14
CA LYS A 240 98.85 4.30 -102.38
C LYS A 240 100.33 3.94 -102.60
N THR A 241 100.65 2.66 -102.81
CA THR A 241 102.00 2.16 -103.11
C THR A 241 102.43 2.37 -104.58
N ARG A 242 101.53 2.81 -105.47
CA ARG A 242 101.82 3.08 -106.89
C ARG A 242 101.96 4.58 -107.21
N ARG A 243 101.49 5.48 -106.32
CA ARG A 243 101.46 6.94 -106.51
C ARG A 243 102.69 7.67 -105.94
N GLU A 244 103.48 7.05 -105.07
CA GLU A 244 104.70 7.65 -104.50
C GLU A 244 105.86 7.80 -105.52
N THR A 245 105.82 7.08 -106.65
CA THR A 245 106.81 7.21 -107.76
C THR A 245 106.43 8.22 -108.85
N LYS A 246 105.26 8.88 -108.79
CA LYS A 246 104.78 9.80 -109.85
C LYS A 246 104.49 11.23 -109.36
N CYS A 247 104.72 11.50 -108.07
CA CYS A 247 104.45 12.78 -107.41
C CYS A 247 105.55 13.85 -107.58
N THR A 248 106.69 13.53 -108.21
CA THR A 248 107.73 14.51 -108.58
C THR A 248 107.49 15.18 -109.94
N GLU A 249 106.57 14.70 -110.79
CA GLU A 249 106.31 15.25 -112.13
C GLU A 249 105.11 16.23 -112.22
N LEU A 250 104.19 16.24 -111.24
CA LEU A 250 102.94 17.02 -111.32
C LEU A 250 103.00 18.39 -110.62
N TYR A 251 104.12 18.73 -109.99
CA TYR A 251 104.35 20.02 -109.32
C TYR A 251 104.39 21.22 -110.28
N MET A 252 104.51 21.00 -111.61
CA MET A 252 104.55 22.07 -112.62
C MET A 252 103.19 22.38 -113.30
N LYS A 253 102.10 21.65 -113.02
CA LYS A 253 100.80 21.84 -113.72
C LYS A 253 99.72 22.57 -112.90
N VAL A 254 99.93 22.83 -111.61
CA VAL A 254 98.93 23.46 -110.72
C VAL A 254 98.94 25.01 -110.78
N HIS A 255 99.97 25.63 -111.36
CA HIS A 255 100.08 27.09 -111.47
C HIS A 255 99.13 27.74 -112.51
N LYS A 256 98.38 26.95 -113.30
CA LYS A 256 97.52 27.47 -114.40
C LYS A 256 96.01 27.34 -114.19
N GLN A 257 95.52 26.95 -113.00
CA GLN A 257 94.07 26.84 -112.73
C GLN A 257 93.57 27.74 -111.59
N LYS A 258 94.43 28.64 -111.07
CA LYS A 258 94.11 29.54 -109.95
C LYS A 258 93.37 30.83 -110.34
N GLU A 259 93.07 31.04 -111.63
CA GLU A 259 92.41 32.26 -112.15
C GLU A 259 90.96 32.06 -112.62
N LYS A 260 90.33 30.88 -112.43
CA LYS A 260 88.98 30.60 -112.96
C LYS A 260 87.87 30.35 -111.93
N ILE A 261 88.11 30.53 -110.64
CA ILE A 261 87.08 30.41 -109.60
C ILE A 261 87.04 31.71 -108.77
N GLN A 262 86.81 32.83 -109.46
CA GLN A 262 86.57 34.14 -108.83
C GLN A 262 85.38 34.88 -109.47
N VAL A 263 84.44 34.15 -110.09
CA VAL A 263 83.14 34.69 -110.50
C VAL A 263 82.11 33.58 -110.37
N LEU A 264 81.29 33.63 -109.33
CA LEU A 264 79.85 33.33 -109.33
C LEU A 264 79.33 33.57 -107.90
N GLU A 265 79.24 34.85 -107.57
CA GLU A 265 78.53 35.36 -106.41
C GLU A 265 77.11 35.78 -106.82
N GLN A 266 76.15 35.52 -105.91
CA GLN A 266 74.79 36.10 -105.79
C GLN A 266 73.61 35.46 -106.55
N ARG A 267 72.82 34.69 -105.80
CA ARG A 267 71.42 35.04 -105.43
C ARG A 267 71.05 34.30 -104.14
N ARG A 268 71.01 35.02 -103.01
CA ARG A 268 70.42 34.52 -101.76
C ARG A 268 68.94 34.87 -101.76
N ASP A 269 68.12 33.86 -102.00
CA ASP A 269 66.67 33.90 -101.82
C ASP A 269 66.38 33.73 -100.31
N LEU A 270 65.82 34.77 -99.68
CA LEU A 270 65.48 34.79 -98.24
C LEU A 270 64.06 34.24 -97.96
N SER A 271 63.43 33.57 -98.92
CA SER A 271 62.10 32.98 -98.77
C SER A 271 62.04 31.79 -97.81
N LEU A 272 63.14 31.04 -97.63
CA LEU A 272 63.19 29.87 -96.72
C LEU A 272 63.31 30.23 -95.23
N PRO A 273 64.15 31.20 -94.81
CA PRO A 273 64.23 31.61 -93.41
C PRO A 273 62.95 32.27 -92.88
N LEU A 274 62.23 33.02 -93.74
CA LEU A 274 61.00 33.72 -93.36
C LEU A 274 59.84 32.73 -93.09
N LYS A 275 59.66 31.73 -93.97
CA LYS A 275 58.64 30.68 -93.78
C LYS A 275 58.87 29.84 -92.52
N ARG A 276 60.13 29.50 -92.19
CA ARG A 276 60.45 28.79 -90.93
C ARG A 276 60.14 29.63 -89.70
N ALA A 277 60.40 30.93 -89.75
CA ALA A 277 60.07 31.83 -88.64
C ALA A 277 58.54 31.96 -88.46
N GLU A 278 57.78 32.06 -89.55
CA GLU A 278 56.31 32.08 -89.53
C GLU A 278 55.71 30.76 -89.01
N GLU A 279 56.26 29.60 -89.41
CA GLU A 279 55.86 28.29 -88.88
C GLU A 279 56.19 28.16 -87.39
N THR A 280 57.36 28.64 -86.94
CA THR A 280 57.74 28.61 -85.52
C THR A 280 56.84 29.52 -84.66
N ILE A 281 56.47 30.70 -85.17
CA ILE A 281 55.54 31.60 -84.48
C ILE A 281 54.14 30.96 -84.39
N LYS A 282 53.70 30.27 -85.45
CA LYS A 282 52.42 29.56 -85.45
C LYS A 282 52.42 28.40 -84.45
N ASP A 283 53.46 27.58 -84.44
CA ASP A 283 53.61 26.47 -83.47
C ASP A 283 53.66 26.97 -82.03
N GLN A 284 54.32 28.11 -81.77
CA GLN A 284 54.34 28.73 -80.45
C GLN A 284 52.96 29.31 -80.06
N SER A 285 52.22 29.90 -81.00
CA SER A 285 50.86 30.38 -80.77
C SER A 285 49.91 29.22 -80.45
N ASP A 286 49.97 28.12 -81.20
CA ASP A 286 49.16 26.92 -80.96
C ASP A 286 49.49 26.28 -79.60
N MET A 287 50.76 26.33 -79.17
CA MET A 287 51.19 25.87 -77.85
C MET A 287 50.65 26.75 -76.71
N ILE A 288 50.66 28.08 -76.90
CA ILE A 288 50.06 29.03 -75.96
C ILE A 288 48.56 28.79 -75.84
N ASP A 289 47.85 28.60 -76.95
CA ASP A 289 46.42 28.29 -76.95
C ASP A 289 46.10 26.97 -76.26
N LYS A 290 46.93 25.94 -76.48
CA LYS A 290 46.81 24.66 -75.78
C LYS A 290 47.00 24.84 -74.27
N LYS A 291 48.02 25.59 -73.85
CA LYS A 291 48.28 25.87 -72.42
C LYS A 291 47.19 26.72 -71.78
N ASN A 292 46.63 27.68 -72.51
CA ASN A 292 45.50 28.48 -72.03
C ASN A 292 44.24 27.62 -71.83
N ARG A 293 43.95 26.66 -72.72
CA ARG A 293 42.85 25.69 -72.52
C ARG A 293 43.08 24.80 -71.30
N GLU A 294 44.33 24.38 -71.07
CA GLU A 294 44.75 23.57 -69.93
C GLU A 294 44.59 24.34 -68.59
N ILE A 295 44.95 25.63 -68.58
CA ILE A 295 44.74 26.54 -67.44
C ILE A 295 43.24 26.71 -67.15
N GLU A 296 42.40 26.90 -68.17
CA GLU A 296 40.95 27.04 -67.98
C GLU A 296 40.30 25.75 -67.47
N THR A 297 40.77 24.57 -67.89
CA THR A 297 40.30 23.29 -67.33
C THR A 297 40.72 23.12 -65.87
N LEU A 298 41.97 23.49 -65.52
CA LEU A 298 42.44 23.46 -64.14
C LEU A 298 41.69 24.45 -63.23
N LYS A 299 41.37 25.66 -63.72
CA LYS A 299 40.54 26.62 -62.97
C LYS A 299 39.14 26.07 -62.71
N ARG A 300 38.53 25.42 -63.69
CA ARG A 300 37.22 24.77 -63.54
C ARG A 300 37.29 23.63 -62.52
N GLY A 301 38.28 22.75 -62.64
CA GLY A 301 38.51 21.66 -61.68
C GLY A 301 38.75 22.15 -60.26
N LYS A 302 39.51 23.25 -60.08
CA LYS A 302 39.70 23.90 -58.77
C LYS A 302 38.37 24.40 -58.18
N LYS A 303 37.53 25.04 -59.00
CA LYS A 303 36.22 25.55 -58.56
C LYS A 303 35.30 24.41 -58.12
N GLU A 304 35.21 23.34 -58.91
CA GLU A 304 34.42 22.15 -58.59
C GLU A 304 34.92 21.46 -57.30
N ALA A 305 36.25 21.36 -57.12
CA ALA A 305 36.84 20.80 -55.90
C ALA A 305 36.52 21.66 -54.66
N THR A 306 36.59 22.99 -54.77
CA THR A 306 36.21 23.89 -53.67
C THR A 306 34.72 23.81 -53.33
N GLU A 307 33.84 23.67 -54.33
CA GLU A 307 32.41 23.49 -54.11
C GLU A 307 32.10 22.13 -53.45
N LYS A 308 32.77 21.05 -53.88
CA LYS A 308 32.65 19.73 -53.26
C LYS A 308 33.15 19.74 -51.80
N TYR A 309 34.30 20.38 -51.54
CA TYR A 309 34.83 20.51 -50.18
C TYR A 309 33.90 21.31 -49.26
N SER A 310 33.32 22.41 -49.77
CA SER A 310 32.35 23.21 -49.03
C SER A 310 31.07 22.41 -48.71
N LYS A 311 30.53 21.65 -49.67
CA LYS A 311 29.40 20.75 -49.43
C LYS A 311 29.74 19.70 -48.37
N GLN A 312 30.88 19.03 -48.50
CA GLN A 312 31.31 18.01 -47.54
C GLN A 312 31.51 18.57 -46.13
N MET A 313 32.01 19.80 -45.99
CA MET A 313 32.09 20.48 -44.70
C MET A 313 30.72 20.74 -44.08
N ASN A 314 29.74 21.18 -44.88
CA ASN A 314 28.37 21.37 -44.41
C ASN A 314 27.70 20.04 -44.03
N ASP A 315 27.90 18.99 -44.82
CA ASP A 315 27.38 17.66 -44.54
C ASP A 315 27.99 17.10 -43.24
N ASN A 316 29.31 17.26 -43.04
CA ASN A 316 29.98 16.87 -41.80
C ASN A 316 29.46 17.67 -40.60
N ALA A 317 29.19 18.97 -40.75
CA ALA A 317 28.63 19.78 -39.68
C ALA A 317 27.21 19.32 -39.29
N LEU A 318 26.38 18.98 -40.28
CA LEU A 318 25.04 18.43 -40.07
C LEU A 318 25.08 17.05 -39.40
N GLN A 319 25.96 16.16 -39.86
CA GLN A 319 26.16 14.84 -39.25
C GLN A 319 26.65 14.96 -37.81
N LYS A 320 27.58 15.88 -37.53
CA LYS A 320 28.06 16.15 -36.17
C LYS A 320 26.94 16.65 -35.26
N ALA A 321 26.13 17.60 -35.72
CA ALA A 321 24.97 18.08 -34.96
C ALA A 321 23.95 16.96 -34.67
N SER A 322 23.70 16.09 -35.66
CA SER A 322 22.82 14.92 -35.49
C SER A 322 23.38 13.90 -34.49
N LEU A 323 24.70 13.70 -34.48
CA LEU A 323 25.37 12.81 -33.54
C LEU A 323 25.30 13.36 -32.11
N ASP A 324 25.56 14.65 -31.93
CA ASP A 324 25.47 15.33 -30.63
C ASP A 324 24.04 15.26 -30.06
N GLU A 325 23.03 15.45 -30.91
CA GLU A 325 21.62 15.28 -30.52
C GLU A 325 21.30 13.82 -30.13
N SER A 326 21.84 12.84 -30.86
CA SER A 326 21.66 11.43 -30.50
C SER A 326 22.33 11.11 -29.16
N HIS A 327 23.53 11.63 -28.88
CA HIS A 327 24.20 11.44 -27.59
C HIS A 327 23.39 12.01 -26.44
N ARG A 328 22.84 13.23 -26.58
CA ARG A 328 21.96 13.82 -25.55
C ARG A 328 20.73 12.95 -25.27
N ARG A 329 20.13 12.37 -26.32
CA ARG A 329 18.99 11.45 -26.14
C ARG A 329 19.39 10.17 -25.42
N TYR A 330 20.57 9.63 -25.71
CA TYR A 330 21.10 8.47 -25.00
C TYR A 330 21.35 8.77 -23.52
N GLU A 331 21.97 9.90 -23.19
CA GLU A 331 22.18 10.33 -21.80
C GLU A 331 20.84 10.52 -21.06
N LEU A 332 19.83 11.11 -21.71
CA LEU A 332 18.48 11.24 -21.13
C LEU A 332 17.85 9.87 -20.86
N LEU A 333 17.94 8.94 -21.81
CA LEU A 333 17.42 7.57 -21.65
C LEU A 333 18.16 6.80 -20.55
N GLU A 334 19.47 6.99 -20.41
CA GLU A 334 20.26 6.39 -19.34
C GLU A 334 19.83 6.91 -17.97
N ASN A 335 19.65 8.23 -17.84
CA ASN A 335 19.11 8.85 -16.62
C ASN A 335 17.68 8.38 -16.30
N ASP A 336 16.83 8.19 -17.32
CA ASP A 336 15.48 7.64 -17.14
C ASP A 336 15.53 6.18 -16.64
N LEU A 337 16.41 5.37 -17.22
CA LEU A 337 16.62 3.99 -16.81
C LEU A 337 17.10 3.91 -15.36
N GLU A 338 18.05 4.75 -14.94
CA GLU A 338 18.52 4.81 -13.55
C GLU A 338 17.40 5.19 -12.58
N ARG A 339 16.57 6.18 -12.94
CA ARG A 339 15.41 6.58 -12.14
C ARG A 339 14.39 5.45 -12.01
N GLU A 340 14.08 4.75 -13.09
CA GLU A 340 13.18 3.60 -13.07
C GLU A 340 13.74 2.44 -12.25
N GLN A 341 15.04 2.16 -12.34
CA GLN A 341 15.68 1.14 -11.50
C GLN A 341 15.65 1.51 -10.01
N ALA A 342 15.83 2.78 -9.66
CA ALA A 342 15.70 3.26 -8.29
C ALA A 342 14.25 3.14 -7.78
N SER A 343 13.28 3.52 -8.61
CA SER A 343 11.84 3.36 -8.34
C SER A 343 11.48 1.88 -8.12
N HIS A 344 11.95 0.98 -8.98
CA HIS A 344 11.73 -0.45 -8.85
C HIS A 344 12.37 -1.03 -7.57
N LYS A 345 13.58 -0.59 -7.20
CA LYS A 345 14.19 -0.99 -5.93
C LYS A 345 13.34 -0.54 -4.74
N LYS A 346 12.80 0.68 -4.76
CA LYS A 346 11.93 1.21 -3.72
C LYS A 346 10.62 0.41 -3.60
N THR A 347 9.92 0.19 -4.71
CA THR A 347 8.66 -0.58 -4.71
C THR A 347 8.88 -2.04 -4.28
N LYS A 348 10.03 -2.64 -4.62
CA LYS A 348 10.39 -3.98 -4.12
C LYS A 348 10.55 -4.02 -2.59
N VAL A 349 11.12 -2.98 -1.98
CA VAL A 349 11.22 -2.88 -0.51
C VAL A 349 9.83 -2.74 0.10
N GLU A 350 8.99 -1.83 -0.43
CA GLU A 350 7.60 -1.66 0.02
C GLU A 350 6.78 -2.95 -0.10
N LEU A 351 7.00 -3.73 -1.18
CA LEU A 351 6.37 -5.03 -1.35
C LEU A 351 6.84 -6.06 -0.29
N CYS A 352 8.11 -6.04 0.09
CA CYS A 352 8.60 -6.92 1.17
C CYS A 352 8.01 -6.53 2.53
N GLU A 353 7.92 -5.23 2.82
CA GLU A 353 7.28 -4.72 4.05
C GLU A 353 5.81 -5.10 4.14
N THR A 354 5.06 -4.97 3.03
CA THR A 354 3.65 -5.37 2.98
C THR A 354 3.47 -6.87 3.15
N HIS A 355 4.33 -7.71 2.56
CA HIS A 355 4.31 -9.16 2.82
C HIS A 355 4.58 -9.49 4.29
N GLN A 356 5.51 -8.78 4.95
CA GLN A 356 5.76 -8.98 6.37
C GLN A 356 4.51 -8.65 7.20
N ILE A 357 3.87 -7.52 6.93
CA ILE A 357 2.63 -7.11 7.61
C ILE A 357 1.52 -8.15 7.40
N ILE A 358 1.38 -8.70 6.19
CA ILE A 358 0.41 -9.76 5.91
C ILE A 358 0.70 -11.00 6.75
N SER A 359 1.97 -11.39 6.87
CA SER A 359 2.38 -12.53 7.70
C SER A 359 2.04 -12.30 9.18
N ASP A 360 2.37 -11.12 9.71
CA ASP A 360 2.09 -10.77 11.11
C ASP A 360 0.57 -10.77 11.39
N LEU A 361 -0.23 -10.25 10.46
CA LEU A 361 -1.69 -10.28 10.56
C LEU A 361 -2.28 -11.68 10.46
N GLN A 362 -1.68 -12.57 9.66
CA GLN A 362 -2.10 -13.96 9.57
C GLN A 362 -1.85 -14.70 10.89
N GLU A 363 -0.71 -14.45 11.54
CA GLU A 363 -0.41 -14.99 12.87
C GLU A 363 -1.43 -14.48 13.91
N GLU A 364 -1.75 -13.18 13.91
CA GLU A 364 -2.76 -12.61 14.82
C GLU A 364 -4.17 -13.20 14.58
N ILE A 365 -4.55 -13.43 13.31
CA ILE A 365 -5.81 -14.09 12.97
C ILE A 365 -5.83 -15.52 13.50
N GLU A 366 -4.73 -16.27 13.35
CA GLU A 366 -4.62 -17.64 13.85
C GLU A 366 -4.73 -17.69 15.38
N ASP A 367 -4.06 -16.78 16.09
CA ASP A 367 -4.15 -16.64 17.55
C ASP A 367 -5.58 -16.31 18.01
N LEU A 368 -6.26 -15.39 17.33
CA LEU A 368 -7.65 -15.04 17.63
C LEU A 368 -8.60 -16.21 17.35
N GLN A 369 -8.41 -16.94 16.25
CA GLN A 369 -9.19 -18.14 15.94
C GLN A 369 -9.00 -19.21 17.01
N ASN A 370 -7.77 -19.43 17.47
CA ASN A 370 -7.45 -20.35 18.55
C ASN A 370 -8.12 -19.92 19.86
N SER A 371 -8.07 -18.63 20.20
CA SER A 371 -8.74 -18.09 21.39
C SER A 371 -10.26 -18.28 21.34
N VAL A 372 -10.89 -18.04 20.18
CA VAL A 372 -12.31 -18.30 19.96
C VAL A 372 -12.62 -19.79 20.10
N ALA A 373 -11.83 -20.67 19.49
CA ALA A 373 -12.00 -22.12 19.57
C ALA A 373 -11.89 -22.64 21.02
N VAL A 374 -11.02 -22.04 21.85
CA VAL A 374 -10.87 -22.37 23.27
C VAL A 374 -12.06 -21.88 24.11
N SER A 375 -12.63 -20.72 23.78
CA SER A 375 -13.70 -20.09 24.57
C SER A 375 -15.11 -20.54 24.17
N GLU A 376 -15.31 -21.03 22.94
CA GLU A 376 -16.60 -21.51 22.45
C GLU A 376 -17.21 -22.66 23.28
N PRO A 377 -16.45 -23.70 23.71
CA PRO A 377 -16.97 -24.76 24.57
C PRO A 377 -17.47 -24.26 25.92
N GLU A 378 -16.80 -23.25 26.49
CA GLU A 378 -17.24 -22.63 27.74
C GLU A 378 -18.55 -21.85 27.57
N CYS A 379 -18.68 -21.08 26.49
CA CYS A 379 -19.93 -20.43 26.14
C CYS A 379 -21.08 -21.44 25.96
N ARG A 380 -20.83 -22.57 25.27
CA ARG A 380 -21.81 -23.66 25.13
C ARG A 380 -22.19 -24.26 26.49
N ARG A 381 -21.22 -24.49 27.38
CA ARG A 381 -21.44 -25.00 28.75
C ARG A 381 -22.30 -24.04 29.58
N LEU A 382 -21.98 -22.74 29.58
CA LEU A 382 -22.73 -21.72 30.30
C LEU A 382 -24.16 -21.59 29.75
N LYS A 383 -24.34 -21.65 28.43
CA LYS A 383 -25.66 -21.66 27.80
C LYS A 383 -26.50 -22.85 28.28
N ALA A 384 -25.92 -24.05 28.33
CA ALA A 384 -26.60 -25.23 28.85
C ALA A 384 -26.96 -25.09 30.35
N GLN A 385 -26.06 -24.50 31.14
CA GLN A 385 -26.31 -24.24 32.56
C GLN A 385 -27.46 -23.25 32.78
N VAL A 386 -27.51 -22.17 31.99
CA VAL A 386 -28.61 -21.19 32.03
C VAL A 386 -29.94 -21.85 31.69
N VAL A 387 -29.99 -22.68 30.63
CA VAL A 387 -31.20 -23.43 30.27
C VAL A 387 -31.65 -24.36 31.39
N ARG A 388 -30.72 -25.06 32.04
CA ARG A 388 -31.01 -25.93 33.19
C ARG A 388 -31.59 -25.14 34.36
N LEU A 389 -30.97 -24.01 34.73
CA LEU A 389 -31.44 -23.14 35.82
C LEU A 389 -32.81 -22.55 35.53
N PHE A 390 -33.04 -22.08 34.30
CA PHE A 390 -34.34 -21.56 33.86
C PHE A 390 -35.43 -22.63 33.95
N THR A 391 -35.12 -23.86 33.53
CA THR A 391 -36.04 -25.01 33.65
C THR A 391 -36.38 -25.30 35.12
N LEU A 392 -35.38 -25.29 36.02
CA LEU A 392 -35.61 -25.46 37.46
C LEU A 392 -36.49 -24.35 38.04
N GLN A 393 -36.24 -23.10 37.63
CA GLN A 393 -37.03 -21.95 38.06
C GLN A 393 -38.50 -22.09 37.66
N LEU A 394 -38.79 -22.51 36.42
CA LEU A 394 -40.17 -22.76 35.96
C LEU A 394 -40.85 -23.84 36.79
N ARG A 395 -40.19 -24.97 36.99
CA ARG A 395 -40.77 -26.08 37.77
C ARG A 395 -40.97 -25.72 39.25
N LEU A 396 -40.10 -24.89 39.83
CA LEU A 396 -40.29 -24.35 41.19
C LEU A 396 -41.51 -23.43 41.24
N LYS A 397 -41.68 -22.53 40.27
CA LYS A 397 -42.87 -21.66 40.18
C LYS A 397 -44.16 -22.48 40.10
N GLU A 398 -44.19 -23.51 39.26
CA GLU A 398 -45.33 -24.44 39.18
C GLU A 398 -45.59 -25.14 40.51
N GLY A 399 -44.53 -25.60 41.19
CA GLY A 399 -44.63 -26.23 42.51
C GLY A 399 -45.19 -25.29 43.58
N ILE A 400 -44.75 -24.03 43.61
CA ILE A 400 -45.29 -22.99 44.49
C ILE A 400 -46.76 -22.73 44.17
N GLN A 401 -47.11 -22.57 42.88
CA GLN A 401 -48.50 -22.37 42.45
C GLN A 401 -49.41 -23.54 42.87
N THR A 402 -48.88 -24.76 42.79
CA THR A 402 -49.58 -25.96 43.27
C THR A 402 -49.79 -25.91 44.78
N CYS A 403 -48.88 -25.35 45.56
CA CYS A 403 -49.09 -25.13 47.00
C CYS A 403 -50.15 -24.04 47.26
N ILE A 404 -50.08 -22.91 46.53
CA ILE A 404 -51.04 -21.80 46.62
C ILE A 404 -52.47 -22.30 46.37
N THR A 405 -52.68 -23.09 45.32
CA THR A 405 -54.01 -23.65 44.99
C THR A 405 -54.56 -24.64 46.02
N ALA A 406 -53.74 -25.12 46.96
CA ALA A 406 -54.15 -26.01 48.03
C ALA A 406 -54.31 -25.34 49.39
N MET A 407 -54.15 -24.01 49.49
CA MET A 407 -54.15 -23.29 50.77
C MET A 407 -55.41 -23.55 51.61
N ASP A 408 -56.56 -23.69 50.98
CA ASP A 408 -57.84 -23.94 51.67
C ASP A 408 -58.02 -25.38 52.17
N LYS A 409 -57.05 -26.27 51.89
CA LYS A 409 -57.06 -27.69 52.27
C LYS A 409 -55.81 -28.04 53.07
N PRO A 410 -55.81 -27.85 54.42
CA PRO A 410 -54.60 -27.94 55.25
C PRO A 410 -53.81 -29.26 55.12
N LYS A 411 -54.49 -30.40 55.02
CA LYS A 411 -53.85 -31.71 54.81
C LYS A 411 -53.18 -31.83 53.43
N LEU A 412 -53.81 -31.28 52.38
CA LEU A 412 -53.29 -31.29 51.02
C LEU A 412 -52.13 -30.29 50.85
N LEU A 413 -52.27 -29.11 51.45
CA LEU A 413 -51.24 -28.08 51.54
C LEU A 413 -49.97 -28.64 52.20
N ARG A 414 -50.10 -29.27 53.37
CA ARG A 414 -48.98 -29.89 54.09
C ARG A 414 -48.25 -30.91 53.21
N ASN A 415 -48.97 -31.78 52.52
CA ASN A 415 -48.38 -32.78 51.62
C ASN A 415 -47.68 -32.14 50.40
N ARG A 416 -48.25 -31.07 49.84
CA ARG A 416 -47.66 -30.35 48.70
C ARG A 416 -46.42 -29.55 49.11
N LEU A 417 -46.43 -28.89 50.26
CA LEU A 417 -45.27 -28.22 50.85
C LEU A 417 -44.13 -29.19 51.14
N ILE A 418 -44.42 -30.37 51.71
CA ILE A 418 -43.42 -31.41 51.93
C ILE A 418 -42.80 -31.86 50.60
N LYS A 419 -43.61 -32.09 49.55
CA LYS A 419 -43.10 -32.45 48.22
C LYS A 419 -42.28 -31.34 47.56
N LEU A 420 -42.68 -30.08 47.71
CA LEU A 420 -41.95 -28.92 47.21
C LEU A 420 -40.60 -28.78 47.91
N LYS A 421 -40.60 -28.90 49.24
CA LYS A 421 -39.41 -28.86 50.08
C LYS A 421 -38.43 -29.97 49.68
N ARG A 422 -38.89 -31.22 49.57
CA ARG A 422 -38.06 -32.37 49.13
C ARG A 422 -37.42 -32.17 47.75
N ARG A 423 -38.19 -31.67 46.78
CA ARG A 423 -37.74 -31.53 45.38
C ARG A 423 -36.76 -30.38 45.13
N TYR A 424 -36.83 -29.28 45.90
CA TYR A 424 -36.11 -28.04 45.56
C TYR A 424 -35.35 -27.38 46.70
N ILE A 425 -35.63 -27.75 47.95
CA ILE A 425 -34.98 -27.17 49.14
C ILE A 425 -34.06 -28.22 49.79
N ASP A 426 -34.56 -29.42 49.99
CA ASP A 426 -33.81 -30.49 50.64
C ASP A 426 -32.86 -31.21 49.66
N CYS A 427 -32.94 -30.92 48.35
CA CYS A 427 -32.17 -31.56 47.29
C CYS A 427 -32.01 -33.07 47.54
N ASP A 428 -33.06 -33.87 47.29
CA ASP A 428 -33.03 -35.33 47.37
C ASP A 428 -31.78 -35.92 46.65
N GLU A 429 -30.66 -36.03 47.37
CA GLU A 429 -29.64 -37.09 47.25
C GLU A 429 -30.21 -38.38 47.85
N SER A 430 -31.44 -38.71 47.45
CA SER A 430 -32.04 -40.03 47.56
C SER A 430 -32.25 -40.64 46.17
N VAL A 431 -31.41 -40.27 45.21
CA VAL A 431 -31.04 -41.17 44.12
C VAL A 431 -30.00 -42.10 44.70
N THR A 432 -30.31 -43.39 44.78
CA THR A 432 -29.36 -44.46 45.13
C THR A 432 -28.10 -44.32 44.30
N MET A 433 -27.04 -43.82 44.94
CA MET A 433 -25.69 -43.81 44.42
C MET A 433 -25.13 -45.20 44.67
N THR A 434 -25.02 -46.02 43.61
CA THR A 434 -24.11 -47.16 43.65
C THR A 434 -22.69 -46.65 43.88
N GLU A 435 -21.87 -47.40 44.61
CA GLU A 435 -20.48 -47.08 44.99
C GLU A 435 -19.65 -46.47 43.84
N ASN A 436 -19.88 -46.89 42.60
CA ASN A 436 -19.25 -46.37 41.39
C ASN A 436 -19.47 -44.88 41.07
N THR A 437 -20.56 -44.26 41.51
CA THR A 437 -20.79 -42.82 41.26
C THR A 437 -20.14 -41.93 42.31
N ARG A 438 -19.91 -42.43 43.54
CA ARG A 438 -19.19 -41.69 44.58
C ARG A 438 -17.74 -41.46 44.16
N ASP A 439 -17.10 -42.50 43.65
CA ASP A 439 -15.74 -42.43 43.09
C ASP A 439 -15.69 -41.56 41.83
N ALA A 440 -16.75 -41.56 41.01
CA ALA A 440 -16.85 -40.68 39.84
C ALA A 440 -16.99 -39.19 40.23
N TYR A 441 -17.73 -38.86 41.29
CA TYR A 441 -17.83 -37.48 41.79
C TYR A 441 -16.60 -37.05 42.59
N GLU A 442 -15.92 -37.94 43.31
CA GLU A 442 -14.63 -37.65 43.93
C GLU A 442 -13.55 -37.43 42.86
N PHE A 443 -13.53 -38.23 41.80
CA PHE A 443 -12.66 -38.03 40.64
C PHE A 443 -12.98 -36.73 39.90
N GLN A 444 -14.27 -36.42 39.67
CA GLN A 444 -14.69 -35.14 39.09
C GLN A 444 -14.31 -33.97 39.98
N ALA A 445 -14.51 -34.04 41.30
CA ALA A 445 -14.12 -33.00 42.24
C ALA A 445 -12.60 -32.79 42.23
N LYS A 446 -11.81 -33.87 42.14
CA LYS A 446 -10.34 -33.81 41.99
C LYS A 446 -9.92 -33.19 40.65
N CYS A 447 -10.62 -33.51 39.56
CA CYS A 447 -10.44 -32.89 38.25
C CYS A 447 -10.83 -31.42 38.24
N TYR A 448 -11.94 -31.04 38.87
CA TYR A 448 -12.37 -29.64 39.01
C TYR A 448 -11.39 -28.86 39.88
N LYS A 449 -10.86 -29.45 40.96
CA LYS A 449 -9.85 -28.83 41.81
C LYS A 449 -8.54 -28.58 41.04
N ARG A 450 -8.08 -29.55 40.24
CA ARG A 450 -6.93 -29.37 39.34
C ARG A 450 -7.19 -28.31 38.27
N ARG A 451 -8.40 -28.26 37.73
CA ARG A 451 -8.81 -27.29 36.71
C ARG A 451 -8.95 -25.87 37.27
N ILE A 452 -9.43 -25.71 38.50
CA ILE A 452 -9.44 -24.42 39.21
C ILE A 452 -8.01 -23.93 39.44
N VAL A 453 -7.10 -24.79 39.92
CA VAL A 453 -5.68 -24.42 40.08
C VAL A 453 -5.03 -24.04 38.75
N ALA A 454 -5.34 -24.75 37.66
CA ALA A 454 -4.87 -24.39 36.32
C ALA A 454 -5.47 -23.07 35.82
N LEU A 455 -6.75 -22.81 36.08
CA LEU A 455 -7.41 -21.55 35.72
C LEU A 455 -6.87 -20.37 36.54
N GLU A 456 -6.56 -20.56 37.83
CA GLU A 456 -5.89 -19.56 38.67
C GLU A 456 -4.47 -19.29 38.18
N GLY A 457 -3.74 -20.32 37.74
CA GLY A 457 -2.43 -20.19 37.09
C GLY A 457 -2.51 -19.40 35.78
N ASN A 458 -3.49 -19.71 34.94
CA ASN A 458 -3.74 -18.99 33.69
C ASN A 458 -4.18 -17.55 33.95
N GLN A 459 -5.02 -17.30 34.95
CA GLN A 459 -5.44 -15.95 35.34
C GLN A 459 -4.25 -15.11 35.82
N LYS A 460 -3.31 -15.71 36.57
CA LYS A 460 -2.04 -15.06 36.95
C LYS A 460 -1.18 -14.76 35.73
N ALA A 461 -1.02 -15.72 34.81
CA ALA A 461 -0.26 -15.51 33.57
C ALA A 461 -0.88 -14.40 32.69
N LEU A 462 -2.21 -14.37 32.58
CA LEU A 462 -2.95 -13.37 31.80
C LEU A 462 -2.87 -11.99 32.45
N SER A 463 -2.88 -11.93 33.78
CA SER A 463 -2.63 -10.70 34.54
C SER A 463 -1.19 -10.20 34.36
N SER A 464 -0.20 -11.10 34.34
CA SER A 464 1.19 -10.74 34.02
C SER A 464 1.37 -10.26 32.58
N LEU A 465 0.68 -10.87 31.62
CA LEU A 465 0.67 -10.44 30.21
C LEU A 465 -0.02 -9.08 30.03
N LEU A 466 -1.14 -8.84 30.71
CA LEU A 466 -1.81 -7.54 30.72
C LEU A 466 -0.89 -6.44 31.26
N ILE A 467 -0.21 -6.69 32.38
CA ILE A 467 0.79 -5.76 32.94
C ILE A 467 1.95 -5.54 31.96
N HIS A 468 2.40 -6.59 31.27
CA HIS A 468 3.46 -6.47 30.27
C HIS A 468 3.02 -5.64 29.05
N ASN A 469 1.81 -5.88 28.54
CA ASN A 469 1.23 -5.11 27.43
C ASN A 469 0.95 -3.66 27.82
N GLU A 470 0.49 -3.40 29.04
CA GLU A 470 0.30 -2.04 29.54
C GLU A 470 1.63 -1.29 29.63
N LYS A 471 2.71 -1.94 30.10
CA LYS A 471 4.06 -1.38 30.05
C LYS A 471 4.54 -1.15 28.61
N ARG A 472 4.25 -2.06 27.68
CA ARG A 472 4.60 -1.91 26.26
C ARG A 472 3.85 -0.74 25.62
N LEU A 473 2.57 -0.56 25.92
CA LEU A 473 1.76 0.57 25.48
C LEU A 473 2.25 1.89 26.09
N GLN A 474 2.67 1.90 27.35
CA GLN A 474 3.33 3.06 27.95
C GLN A 474 4.65 3.40 27.25
N CYS A 475 5.51 2.41 26.95
CA CYS A 475 6.73 2.63 26.17
C CYS A 475 6.44 3.18 24.77
N ASN A 476 5.42 2.65 24.09
CA ASN A 476 5.00 3.14 22.77
C ASN A 476 4.42 4.56 22.84
N SER A 477 3.68 4.90 23.88
CA SER A 477 3.19 6.26 24.14
C SER A 477 4.33 7.24 24.38
N ILE A 478 5.34 6.86 25.17
CA ILE A 478 6.57 7.65 25.39
C ILE A 478 7.32 7.83 24.07
N ARG A 479 7.46 6.76 23.26
CA ARG A 479 8.13 6.82 21.96
C ARG A 479 7.38 7.73 20.98
N ALA A 480 6.05 7.65 20.95
CA ALA A 480 5.21 8.53 20.14
C ALA A 480 5.30 9.99 20.60
N HIS A 481 5.36 10.23 21.91
CA HIS A 481 5.57 11.57 22.46
C HIS A 481 6.95 12.13 22.08
N ASN A 482 8.01 11.32 22.20
CA ASN A 482 9.36 11.71 21.79
C ASN A 482 9.46 11.97 20.29
N MET A 483 8.80 11.16 19.45
CA MET A 483 8.70 11.38 18.01
C MET A 483 7.96 12.67 17.67
N ARG A 484 6.87 13.00 18.38
CA ARG A 484 6.18 14.28 18.22
C ARG A 484 7.05 15.46 18.67
N GLN A 485 7.83 15.32 19.74
CA GLN A 485 8.79 16.34 20.14
C GLN A 485 9.91 16.51 19.11
N LEU A 486 10.45 15.42 18.56
CA LEU A 486 11.41 15.45 17.46
C LEU A 486 10.82 16.10 16.21
N GLN A 487 9.59 15.76 15.81
CA GLN A 487 8.90 16.42 14.71
C GLN A 487 8.62 17.90 14.98
N ALA A 488 8.29 18.28 16.22
CA ALA A 488 8.12 19.68 16.61
C ALA A 488 9.46 20.44 16.61
N SER A 489 10.58 19.77 16.94
CA SER A 489 11.93 20.34 16.83
C SER A 489 12.39 20.46 15.38
N ILE A 490 12.07 19.50 14.52
CA ILE A 490 12.35 19.54 13.07
C ILE A 490 11.46 20.59 12.39
N SER A 491 10.20 20.74 12.81
CA SER A 491 9.28 21.80 12.35
C SER A 491 9.69 23.21 12.79
N LYS A 492 10.57 23.35 13.80
CA LYS A 492 11.20 24.63 14.17
C LYS A 492 12.50 24.89 13.41
N CYS A 493 13.03 23.89 12.71
CA CYS A 493 14.10 24.02 11.74
C CYS A 493 13.46 24.12 10.35
N ASP A 494 12.72 25.20 10.12
CA ASP A 494 12.22 25.54 8.80
C ASP A 494 13.40 26.05 7.96
N PRO A 495 13.78 25.40 6.84
CA PRO A 495 14.84 25.92 5.97
C PRO A 495 14.40 27.20 5.24
N SER A 496 13.11 27.54 5.27
CA SER A 496 12.51 28.69 4.59
C SER A 496 12.55 30.02 5.34
N SER A 497 13.21 30.09 6.51
CA SER A 497 13.44 31.36 7.21
C SER A 497 14.91 31.77 7.25
N TRP A 498 15.68 31.45 6.21
CA TRP A 498 16.85 32.26 5.87
C TRP A 498 16.35 33.54 5.18
N PRO A 499 16.64 34.74 5.71
CA PRO A 499 16.35 35.99 5.01
C PRO A 499 17.40 36.15 3.91
N GLY A 500 17.15 35.50 2.77
CA GLY A 500 17.90 35.70 1.54
C GLY A 500 16.98 36.37 0.54
N ASP A 501 16.90 37.69 0.61
CA ASP A 501 16.25 38.51 -0.41
C ASP A 501 16.87 38.18 -1.79
N GLU A 502 16.10 37.53 -2.67
CA GLU A 502 16.46 37.34 -4.08
C GLU A 502 16.74 38.67 -4.80
N ALA A 503 16.27 39.80 -4.24
CA ALA A 503 16.59 41.14 -4.70
C ALA A 503 18.05 41.56 -4.43
N GLU A 504 18.70 41.08 -3.35
CA GLU A 504 20.11 41.37 -3.06
C GLU A 504 21.06 40.50 -3.89
N LEU A 505 20.68 39.27 -4.24
CA LEU A 505 21.47 38.41 -5.13
C LEU A 505 21.45 38.90 -6.60
N LEU A 506 20.33 39.47 -7.07
CA LEU A 506 20.27 40.11 -8.38
C LEU A 506 21.05 41.43 -8.42
N ALA A 507 21.07 42.22 -7.33
CA ALA A 507 21.90 43.41 -7.22
C ALA A 507 23.41 43.06 -7.13
N ALA A 508 23.77 41.98 -6.44
CA ALA A 508 25.16 41.50 -6.37
C ALA A 508 25.65 40.93 -7.71
N SER A 509 24.79 40.24 -8.48
CA SER A 509 25.15 39.75 -9.82
C SER A 509 25.35 40.89 -10.82
N GLN A 510 24.56 41.96 -10.73
CA GLN A 510 24.72 43.17 -11.57
C GLN A 510 25.94 44.02 -11.16
N ALA A 511 26.37 43.98 -9.90
CA ALA A 511 27.60 44.63 -9.45
C ALA A 511 28.87 43.91 -9.94
N VAL A 512 28.83 42.59 -10.15
CA VAL A 512 29.97 41.81 -10.66
C VAL A 512 30.16 41.99 -12.17
N GLU A 513 29.08 42.17 -12.94
CA GLU A 513 29.17 42.51 -14.37
C GLU A 513 29.69 43.94 -14.63
N GLY A 514 29.46 44.87 -13.69
CA GLY A 514 30.07 46.21 -13.72
C GLY A 514 31.60 46.19 -13.50
N TYR A 515 32.11 45.30 -12.65
CA TYR A 515 33.56 45.20 -12.38
C TYR A 515 34.34 44.48 -13.50
N HIS A 516 33.73 43.55 -14.24
CA HIS A 516 34.39 42.91 -15.38
C HIS A 516 34.56 43.84 -16.58
N THR A 517 33.67 44.82 -16.73
CA THR A 517 33.73 45.81 -17.82
C THR A 517 34.77 46.92 -17.54
N VAL A 518 34.98 47.29 -16.26
CA VAL A 518 36.01 48.27 -15.86
C VAL A 518 37.43 47.69 -15.90
N THR A 519 37.60 46.39 -15.64
CA THR A 519 38.93 45.74 -15.68
C THR A 519 39.43 45.53 -17.11
N LEU A 520 38.54 45.35 -18.10
CA LEU A 520 38.91 45.29 -19.52
C LEU A 520 39.24 46.66 -20.14
N LEU A 521 38.68 47.75 -19.60
CA LEU A 521 39.02 49.11 -20.05
C LEU A 521 40.32 49.67 -19.43
N LEU A 522 40.71 49.19 -18.24
CA LEU A 522 41.99 49.57 -17.63
C LEU A 522 43.19 48.77 -18.15
N ASN A 523 43.00 47.51 -18.56
CA ASN A 523 44.07 46.72 -19.20
C ASN A 523 44.30 47.08 -20.68
N GLY A 524 43.33 47.73 -21.35
CA GLY A 524 43.51 48.28 -22.70
C GLY A 524 44.17 49.67 -22.75
N ALA A 525 44.24 50.39 -21.64
CA ALA A 525 44.82 51.74 -21.56
C ALA A 525 46.31 51.74 -21.13
N GLN A 526 46.87 50.58 -20.79
CA GLN A 526 48.25 50.45 -20.29
C GLN A 526 49.26 49.94 -21.35
N GLU A 527 48.79 49.62 -22.56
CA GLU A 527 49.65 49.22 -23.71
C GLU A 527 49.92 50.34 -24.73
N GLN A 528 49.55 51.60 -24.44
CA GLN A 528 49.86 52.75 -25.33
C GLN A 528 50.71 53.87 -24.70
N SER A 529 51.34 53.64 -23.53
CA SER A 529 52.16 54.67 -22.86
C SER A 529 53.64 54.30 -22.66
N THR A 530 54.16 53.31 -23.39
CA THR A 530 55.60 53.05 -23.50
C THR A 530 56.08 53.06 -24.95
N SER A 531 55.94 54.21 -25.61
CA SER A 531 56.84 54.61 -26.71
C SER A 531 56.98 56.13 -26.80
N VAL A 532 57.85 56.71 -25.96
CA VAL A 532 58.79 57.80 -26.29
C VAL A 532 60.03 57.58 -25.44
#